data_AF-A0A0C2ET59-F1
#
_entry.id   AF-A0A0C2ET59-F1
#
_cell.length_a   1.000
_cell.length_b   1.000
_cell.length_c   1.000
_cell.angle_alpha   90.00
_cell.angle_beta   90.00
_cell.angle_gamma   90.00
#
_symmetry.space_group_name_H-M   'P 1'
#
loop_
_entity.id
_entity.type
_entity.pdbx_description
1 polymer ?
#
loop_
_entity_poly.entity_id
_entity_poly.type
_entity_poly.pdbx_seq_one_letter_code
_entity_poly.pdbx_strand_id
1 'polypeptide(L)'
;MIGSGVPGRLALAFSRDAISASQALLSALQDVKKAIPDARLIEVVPDLVGLSDIADIVGVSRQNMRKLMLAHGASFPLAVHEGSASVWHLAEVLVWLESRGYDLEPLMIETAQAAQEINLTKASSKLSEVNPEWLALVL
;
A
#
# COMPACT_ATOMS: atom_id res chain seq x y z
N MET A 1 3.13 -12.97 -14.73
CA MET A 1 2.97 -12.27 -16.03
C MET A 1 3.95 -11.10 -16.04
N ILE A 2 4.68 -10.84 -17.14
CA ILE A 2 5.57 -9.69 -17.26
C ILE A 2 4.89 -8.72 -18.23
N GLY A 3 4.46 -7.56 -17.74
CA GLY A 3 3.88 -6.51 -18.59
C GLY A 3 4.97 -5.72 -19.30
N SER A 4 4.82 -5.45 -20.60
CA SER A 4 5.71 -4.52 -21.31
C SER A 4 5.35 -3.08 -20.89
N GLY A 5 6.05 -2.57 -19.88
CA GLY A 5 5.84 -1.24 -19.31
C GLY A 5 6.60 -0.12 -20.03
N VAL A 6 6.56 1.07 -19.41
CA VAL A 6 7.39 2.24 -19.75
C VAL A 6 8.87 1.82 -19.86
N PRO A 7 9.63 2.30 -20.86
CA PRO A 7 11.06 1.98 -20.99
C PRO A 7 11.82 2.17 -19.67
N GLY A 8 12.58 1.16 -19.27
CA GLY A 8 13.35 1.15 -18.02
C GLY A 8 12.55 0.75 -16.76
N ARG A 9 11.28 0.35 -16.89
CA ARG A 9 10.46 -0.16 -15.77
C ARG A 9 10.00 -1.58 -16.04
N LEU A 10 10.00 -2.39 -14.99
CA LEU A 10 9.50 -3.77 -15.01
C LEU A 10 8.44 -3.93 -13.94
N ALA A 11 7.26 -4.38 -14.34
CA ALA A 11 6.22 -4.83 -13.42
C ALA A 11 6.28 -6.35 -13.31
N LEU A 12 6.45 -6.86 -12.09
CA LEU A 12 6.56 -8.28 -11.79
C LEU A 12 5.40 -8.70 -10.90
N ALA A 13 4.58 -9.63 -11.36
CA ALA A 13 3.53 -10.25 -10.57
C ALA A 13 4.00 -11.63 -10.11
N PHE A 14 3.88 -11.88 -8.80
CA PHE A 14 4.26 -13.13 -8.16
C PHE A 14 3.02 -13.87 -7.64
N SER A 15 3.03 -15.19 -7.76
CA SER A 15 2.18 -16.10 -7.00
C SER A 15 3.12 -17.03 -6.25
N ARG A 16 3.05 -17.03 -4.93
CA ARG A 16 3.98 -17.74 -4.06
C ARG A 16 3.22 -18.39 -2.92
N ASP A 17 3.64 -19.59 -2.57
CA ASP A 17 3.24 -20.24 -1.34
C ASP A 17 4.20 -19.81 -0.23
N ALA A 18 3.65 -19.23 0.83
CA ALA A 18 4.38 -18.83 2.03
C ALA A 18 3.45 -18.88 3.24
N ILE A 19 4.03 -18.90 4.43
CA ILE A 19 3.25 -18.89 5.68
C ILE A 19 2.75 -17.50 6.08
N SER A 20 3.19 -16.44 5.38
CA SER A 20 2.72 -15.06 5.57
C SER A 20 2.98 -14.20 4.33
N ALA A 21 2.23 -13.11 4.20
CA ALA A 21 2.40 -12.15 3.11
C ALA A 21 3.80 -11.51 3.12
N SER A 22 4.33 -11.18 4.30
CA SER A 22 5.68 -10.63 4.45
C SER A 22 6.76 -11.60 3.96
N GLN A 23 6.61 -12.90 4.21
CA GLN A 23 7.57 -13.89 3.70
C GLN A 23 7.46 -14.09 2.18
N ALA A 24 6.23 -14.09 1.65
CA ALA A 24 6.02 -14.13 0.20
C ALA A 24 6.70 -12.94 -0.49
N LEU A 25 6.51 -11.72 0.04
CA LEU A 25 7.12 -10.50 -0.52
C LEU A 25 8.64 -10.47 -0.33
N LEU A 26 9.16 -10.88 0.82
CA LEU A 26 10.61 -10.95 1.06
C LEU A 26 11.30 -11.89 0.06
N SER A 27 10.77 -13.09 -0.13
CA SER A 27 11.32 -14.04 -1.10
C SER A 27 11.22 -13.52 -2.54
N ALA A 28 10.13 -12.81 -2.88
CA ALA A 28 9.99 -12.15 -4.17
C ALA A 28 11.08 -11.09 -4.40
N LEU A 29 11.32 -10.21 -3.41
CA LEU A 29 12.36 -9.19 -3.50
C LEU A 29 13.77 -9.78 -3.59
N GLN A 30 14.05 -10.86 -2.87
CA GLN A 30 15.31 -11.58 -2.95
C GLN A 30 15.55 -12.13 -4.37
N ASP A 31 14.54 -12.76 -4.97
CA ASP A 31 14.64 -13.29 -6.33
C ASP A 31 14.83 -12.18 -7.37
N VAL A 32 14.14 -11.05 -7.24
CA VAL A 32 14.34 -9.87 -8.10
C VAL A 32 15.76 -9.34 -7.96
N LYS A 33 16.26 -9.18 -6.73
CA LYS A 33 17.61 -8.64 -6.49
C LYS A 33 18.71 -9.58 -7.00
N LYS A 34 18.48 -10.89 -6.94
CA LYS A 34 19.37 -11.90 -7.50
C LYS A 34 19.39 -11.89 -9.02
N ALA A 35 18.22 -11.74 -9.65
CA ALA A 35 18.09 -11.75 -11.11
C ALA A 35 18.50 -10.42 -11.77
N ILE A 36 18.24 -9.30 -11.10
CA ILE A 36 18.51 -7.94 -11.59
C ILE A 36 19.14 -7.11 -10.45
N PRO A 37 20.46 -7.28 -10.19
CA PRO A 37 21.13 -6.64 -9.06
C PRO A 37 21.00 -5.11 -9.02
N ASP A 38 20.94 -4.45 -10.17
CA ASP A 38 20.83 -2.98 -10.25
C ASP A 38 19.38 -2.47 -10.23
N ALA A 39 18.39 -3.36 -10.11
CA ALA A 39 17.00 -2.97 -9.99
C ALA A 39 16.79 -2.11 -8.73
N ARG A 40 16.02 -1.03 -8.90
CA ARG A 40 15.57 -0.16 -7.81
C ARG A 40 14.07 -0.31 -7.69
N LEU A 41 13.61 -0.64 -6.48
CA LEU A 41 12.20 -0.79 -6.19
C LEU A 41 11.49 0.56 -6.34
N ILE A 42 10.49 0.61 -7.22
CA ILE A 42 9.59 1.77 -7.33
C ILE A 42 8.52 1.67 -6.25
N GLU A 43 7.79 0.56 -6.20
CA GLU A 43 6.71 0.30 -5.24
C GLU A 43 6.38 -1.19 -5.15
N VAL A 44 5.83 -1.59 -4.00
CA VAL A 44 5.07 -2.84 -3.83
C VAL A 44 3.59 -2.49 -3.78
N VAL A 45 2.76 -3.29 -4.44
CA VAL A 45 1.29 -3.17 -4.41
C VAL A 45 0.69 -4.44 -3.81
N PRO A 46 -0.46 -4.38 -3.13
CA PRO A 46 -1.34 -3.21 -2.98
C PRO A 46 -1.04 -2.39 -1.71
N ASP A 47 -0.72 -1.10 -1.86
CA ASP A 47 -0.46 -0.19 -0.73
C ASP A 47 -1.06 1.19 -1.00
N LEU A 48 -0.42 1.99 -1.86
CA LEU A 48 -0.89 3.32 -2.21
C LEU A 48 -2.04 3.24 -3.22
N VAL A 49 -3.26 3.58 -2.78
CA VAL A 49 -4.48 3.38 -3.55
C VAL A 49 -5.35 4.64 -3.59
N GLY A 50 -6.05 4.82 -4.71
CA GLY A 50 -7.12 5.81 -4.83
C GLY A 50 -8.45 5.28 -4.30
N LEU A 51 -9.42 6.19 -4.17
CA LEU A 51 -10.76 5.84 -3.71
C LEU A 51 -11.49 4.84 -4.62
N SER A 52 -11.14 4.82 -5.91
CA SER A 52 -11.68 3.85 -6.86
C SER A 52 -11.16 2.44 -6.55
N ASP A 53 -9.85 2.29 -6.37
CA ASP A 53 -9.23 1.00 -6.09
C ASP A 53 -9.75 0.43 -4.76
N ILE A 54 -9.88 1.27 -3.73
CA ILE A 54 -10.49 0.89 -2.45
C ILE A 54 -11.92 0.36 -2.68
N ALA A 55 -12.73 1.08 -3.46
CA ALA A 55 -14.11 0.69 -3.72
C ALA A 55 -14.19 -0.65 -4.47
N ASP A 56 -13.31 -0.86 -5.44
CA ASP A 56 -13.23 -2.11 -6.21
C ASP A 56 -12.81 -3.28 -5.32
N ILE A 57 -11.81 -3.09 -4.45
CA ILE A 57 -11.33 -4.11 -3.50
C ILE A 57 -12.45 -4.56 -2.53
N VAL A 58 -13.26 -3.61 -2.03
CA VAL A 58 -14.31 -3.92 -1.05
C VAL A 58 -15.69 -4.19 -1.68
N GLY A 59 -15.77 -4.19 -3.02
CA GLY A 59 -16.98 -4.54 -3.76
C GLY A 59 -18.11 -3.51 -3.70
N VAL A 60 -17.79 -2.22 -3.57
CA VAL A 60 -18.78 -1.12 -3.58
C VAL A 60 -18.51 -0.12 -4.70
N SER A 61 -19.44 0.79 -4.96
CA SER A 61 -19.19 1.87 -5.92
C SER A 61 -18.25 2.94 -5.34
N ARG A 62 -17.44 3.57 -6.19
CA ARG A 62 -16.64 4.75 -5.82
C ARG A 62 -17.48 5.86 -5.18
N GLN A 63 -18.71 6.08 -5.64
CA GLN A 63 -19.61 7.07 -5.05
C GLN A 63 -20.04 6.69 -3.63
N ASN A 64 -20.29 5.39 -3.37
CA ASN A 64 -20.57 4.88 -2.04
C ASN A 64 -19.38 5.14 -1.10
N MET A 65 -18.17 4.76 -1.53
CA MET A 65 -16.95 4.96 -0.74
C MET A 65 -16.68 6.45 -0.47
N ARG A 66 -16.89 7.33 -1.46
CA ARG A 66 -16.80 8.79 -1.26
C ARG A 66 -17.79 9.31 -0.25
N LYS A 67 -19.05 8.86 -0.32
CA LYS A 67 -20.08 9.26 0.63
C LYS A 67 -19.70 8.81 2.04
N LEU A 68 -19.19 7.60 2.19
CA LEU A 68 -18.74 7.04 3.48
C LEU A 68 -17.58 7.87 4.06
N MET A 69 -16.56 8.16 3.25
CA MET A 69 -15.42 9.00 3.63
C MET A 69 -15.89 10.38 4.11
N LEU A 70 -16.74 11.06 3.34
CA LEU A 70 -17.25 12.39 3.70
C LEU A 70 -18.11 12.38 4.96
N ALA A 71 -18.92 11.35 5.17
CA ALA A 71 -19.74 11.20 6.36
C ALA A 71 -18.91 10.94 7.64
N HIS A 72 -17.67 10.47 7.47
CA HIS A 72 -16.78 10.08 8.57
C HIS A 72 -15.40 10.71 8.46
N GLY A 73 -15.30 11.92 7.92
CA GLY A 73 -14.02 12.57 7.65
C GLY A 73 -13.12 12.75 8.88
N ALA A 74 -13.69 12.79 10.10
CA ALA A 74 -12.94 12.90 11.33
C ALA A 74 -12.24 11.59 11.76
N SER A 75 -12.70 10.43 11.26
CA SER A 75 -12.13 9.13 11.63
C SER A 75 -11.63 8.31 10.44
N PHE A 76 -11.97 8.71 9.20
CA PHE A 76 -11.41 8.11 8.01
C PHE A 76 -9.89 8.31 8.00
N PRO A 77 -9.09 7.31 7.56
CA PRO A 77 -7.64 7.44 7.52
C PRO A 77 -7.17 8.68 6.75
N LEU A 78 -6.11 9.30 7.24
CA LEU A 78 -5.53 10.47 6.58
C LEU A 78 -4.92 10.06 5.24
N ALA A 79 -5.10 10.91 4.24
CA ALA A 79 -4.47 10.69 2.95
C ALA A 79 -2.95 10.90 3.05
N VAL A 80 -2.20 10.01 2.41
CA VAL A 80 -0.74 10.15 2.24
C VAL A 80 -0.42 11.32 1.32
N HIS A 81 -1.31 11.56 0.35
CA HIS A 81 -1.24 12.68 -0.56
C HIS A 81 -2.64 13.20 -0.87
N GLU A 82 -2.78 14.53 -0.85
CA GLU A 82 -3.96 15.22 -1.36
C GLU A 82 -3.55 16.21 -2.46
N GLY A 83 -4.28 16.20 -3.57
CA GLY A 83 -4.00 17.03 -4.74
C GLY A 83 -5.08 16.83 -5.80
N SER A 84 -4.68 16.72 -7.08
CA SER A 84 -5.63 16.37 -8.16
C SER A 84 -6.25 14.98 -7.97
N ALA A 85 -5.50 14.06 -7.35
CA ALA A 85 -5.97 12.79 -6.84
C ALA A 85 -5.52 12.63 -5.38
N SER A 86 -6.40 12.09 -4.54
CA SER A 86 -6.06 11.70 -3.17
C SER A 86 -5.69 10.23 -3.11
N VAL A 87 -4.69 9.91 -2.29
CA VAL A 87 -4.12 8.56 -2.15
C VAL A 87 -3.99 8.20 -0.68
N TRP A 88 -4.31 6.96 -0.33
CA TRP A 88 -4.22 6.41 1.02
C TRP A 88 -3.37 5.16 1.05
N HIS A 89 -2.89 4.80 2.23
CA HIS A 89 -2.43 3.45 2.52
C HIS A 89 -3.65 2.52 2.63
N LEU A 90 -3.69 1.49 1.80
CA LEU A 90 -4.80 0.53 1.74
C LEU A 90 -5.00 -0.15 3.09
N ALA A 91 -3.91 -0.56 3.75
CA ALA A 91 -3.97 -1.24 5.04
C ALA A 91 -4.75 -0.45 6.10
N GLU A 92 -4.50 0.87 6.20
CA GLU A 92 -5.18 1.74 7.16
C GLU A 92 -6.69 1.84 6.85
N VAL A 93 -7.05 1.93 5.57
CA VAL A 93 -8.44 1.96 5.14
C VAL A 93 -9.14 0.62 5.40
N LEU A 94 -8.48 -0.50 5.14
CA LEU A 94 -9.06 -1.83 5.38
C LEU A 94 -9.26 -2.08 6.88
N VAL A 95 -8.28 -1.78 7.73
CA VAL A 95 -8.42 -1.89 9.19
C VAL A 95 -9.55 -1.00 9.70
N TRP A 96 -9.66 0.22 9.17
CA TRP A 96 -10.77 1.10 9.52
C TRP A 96 -12.12 0.53 9.07
N LEU A 97 -12.23 -0.02 7.86
CA LEU A 97 -13.46 -0.65 7.37
C LEU A 97 -13.85 -1.90 8.18
N GLU A 98 -12.88 -2.75 8.51
CA GLU A 98 -13.07 -3.92 9.37
C GLU A 98 -13.67 -3.52 10.72
N SER A 99 -13.14 -2.46 11.36
CA SER A 99 -13.67 -1.93 12.62
C SER A 99 -15.14 -1.48 12.55
N ARG A 100 -15.68 -1.33 11.33
CA ARG A 100 -17.05 -0.89 11.05
C ARG A 100 -17.94 -2.01 10.51
N GLY A 101 -17.46 -3.25 10.56
CA GLY A 101 -18.21 -4.46 10.24
C GLY A 101 -18.19 -4.84 8.76
N TYR A 102 -17.24 -4.34 7.97
CA TYR A 102 -17.00 -4.88 6.64
C TYR A 102 -16.38 -6.27 6.75
N ASP A 103 -16.94 -7.23 6.02
CA ASP A 103 -16.38 -8.57 5.91
C ASP A 103 -15.23 -8.54 4.90
N LEU A 104 -14.01 -8.49 5.41
CA LEU A 104 -12.79 -8.37 4.63
C LEU A 104 -11.95 -9.63 4.79
N GLU A 105 -11.33 -10.07 3.70
CA GLU A 105 -10.45 -11.22 3.74
C GLU A 105 -9.19 -10.89 4.58
N PRO A 106 -8.87 -11.64 5.64
CA PRO A 106 -7.71 -11.34 6.50
C PRO A 106 -6.39 -11.30 5.72
N LEU A 107 -6.26 -12.14 4.69
CA LEU A 107 -5.09 -12.18 3.81
C LEU A 107 -4.91 -10.87 3.03
N MET A 108 -6.00 -10.19 2.64
CA MET A 108 -5.92 -8.90 1.95
C MET A 108 -5.35 -7.81 2.87
N ILE A 109 -5.79 -7.79 4.14
CA ILE A 109 -5.28 -6.86 5.16
C ILE A 109 -3.80 -7.13 5.40
N GLU A 110 -3.44 -8.40 5.64
CA GLU A 110 -2.04 -8.82 5.86
C GLU A 110 -1.15 -8.45 4.66
N THR A 111 -1.64 -8.67 3.44
CA THR A 111 -0.89 -8.34 2.21
C THR A 111 -0.69 -6.84 2.06
N ALA A 112 -1.73 -6.04 2.32
CA ALA A 112 -1.63 -4.58 2.28
C ALA A 112 -0.67 -4.03 3.34
N GLN A 113 -0.69 -4.60 4.56
CA GLN A 113 0.23 -4.23 5.64
C GLN A 113 1.68 -4.55 5.25
N ALA A 114 1.96 -5.75 4.75
CA ALA A 114 3.29 -6.14 4.33
C ALA A 114 3.82 -5.27 3.17
N ALA A 115 2.96 -4.91 2.21
CA ALA A 115 3.31 -3.98 1.14
C ALA A 115 3.62 -2.57 1.66
N GLN A 116 2.80 -2.06 2.58
CA GLN A 116 3.00 -0.78 3.27
C GLN A 116 4.34 -0.74 4.01
N GLU A 117 4.65 -1.74 4.83
CA GLU A 117 5.90 -1.83 5.59
C GLU A 117 7.13 -1.74 4.67
N ILE A 118 7.12 -2.46 3.54
CA ILE A 118 8.22 -2.43 2.57
C ILE A 118 8.34 -1.04 1.92
N ASN A 119 7.22 -0.43 1.52
CA ASN A 119 7.22 0.89 0.91
C ASN A 119 7.68 1.99 1.88
N LEU A 120 7.28 1.92 3.16
CA LEU A 120 7.74 2.81 4.22
C LEU A 120 9.21 2.59 4.53
N THR A 121 9.70 1.35 4.54
CA THR A 121 11.13 1.04 4.68
C THR A 121 11.96 1.66 3.55
N LYS A 122 11.47 1.55 2.31
CA LYS A 122 12.08 2.24 1.16
C LYS A 122 12.03 3.77 1.32
N ALA A 123 10.93 4.33 1.82
CA ALA A 123 10.82 5.77 2.03
C ALA A 123 11.77 6.28 3.12
N SER A 124 11.87 5.56 4.25
CA SER A 124 12.75 5.91 5.37
C SER A 124 14.23 5.85 4.98
N SER A 125 14.61 4.99 4.04
CA SER A 125 15.99 4.96 3.50
C SER A 125 16.45 6.26 2.82
N LYS A 126 15.51 7.17 2.50
CA LYS A 126 15.81 8.50 1.93
C LYS A 126 16.12 9.54 2.99
N LEU A 127 15.91 9.24 4.26
CA LEU A 127 16.26 10.11 5.38
C LEU A 127 17.75 9.94 5.68
N SER A 128 18.48 11.05 5.78
CA SER A 128 19.87 11.03 6.28
C SER A 128 19.91 10.88 7.81
N GLU A 129 18.99 11.54 8.50
CA GLU A 129 18.76 11.49 9.94
C GLU A 129 17.30 11.89 10.21
N VAL A 130 16.71 11.38 11.29
CA VAL A 130 15.36 11.77 11.71
C VAL A 130 15.45 13.04 12.55
N ASN A 131 14.85 14.13 12.10
CA ASN A 131 14.76 15.35 12.88
C ASN A 131 13.70 15.15 14.01
N PRO A 132 14.09 15.21 15.29
CA PRO A 132 13.17 14.95 16.40
C PRO A 132 12.11 16.04 16.58
N GLU A 133 12.41 17.29 16.23
CA GLU A 133 11.45 18.40 16.30
C GLU A 133 10.35 18.23 15.25
N TRP A 134 10.72 17.88 14.02
CA TRP A 134 9.74 17.59 12.98
C TRP A 134 8.89 16.40 13.35
N LEU A 135 9.51 15.30 13.83
CA LEU A 135 8.79 14.10 14.24
C LEU A 135 7.75 14.38 15.33
N ALA A 136 8.09 15.20 16.33
CA ALA A 136 7.19 15.56 17.42
C ALA A 136 6.00 16.44 16.99
N LEU A 137 6.09 17.12 15.84
CA LEU A 137 5.05 18.01 15.33
C LEU A 137 4.13 17.33 14.30
N VAL A 138 4.54 16.22 13.71
CA VAL A 138 3.79 15.51 12.64
C VAL A 138 3.14 14.20 13.09
N LEU A 139 3.43 13.74 14.31
CA LEU A 139 2.74 12.63 14.99
C LEU A 139 1.70 13.17 15.98
#